data_AF-A0A6G1JQ04-F1
#
_entry.id   AF-A0A6G1JQ04-F1
#
_cell.length_a   1.000
_cell.length_b   1.000
_cell.length_c   1.000
_cell.angle_alpha   90.00
_cell.angle_beta   90.00
_cell.angle_gamma   90.00
#
_symmetry.space_group_name_H-M   'P 1'
#
loop_
_entity.id
_entity.type
_entity.pdbx_description
1 polymer ?
#
loop_
_entity_poly.entity_id
_entity_poly.type
_entity_poly.pdbx_seq_one_letter_code
_entity_poly.pdbx_strand_id
1 'polypeptide(L)'
;MSNQTSANGKEKAKIIIDLTVDVPSTHKAMQEQLPSPVSPPRHAQPTDSTQAGSSKAGPSSSTSPRFTTPVRPGPSTSTPSPTPGTKRKARQALITSWFPAKKPRIETATLELTPDEKRAARESERAARESEKLARADAKRLALQLEKEEKAALKAKADAAKAARAEERRIKKEVKEAELAQKRLLAQWKADWKDWVERHKQPDAEFTIPKNEDMWENHVNATGAKKHAGLTRNELDCLRHCDVKNPQQPAGEEYAPMKMYRAADVEKLVWRKEAIVSGLSQEDEAALLQEGERRLVEKMAKDDEQ
;
A
#
# COMPACT_ATOMS: atom_id res chain seq x y z
N MET A 1 -5.43 44.55 27.45
CA MET A 1 -6.10 43.56 26.59
C MET A 1 -5.03 42.66 26.01
N SER A 2 -4.77 41.52 26.65
CA SER A 2 -3.68 40.61 26.31
C SER A 2 -4.28 39.35 25.69
N ASN A 3 -3.98 39.10 24.41
CA ASN A 3 -4.44 37.91 23.72
C ASN A 3 -3.47 36.75 23.96
N GLN A 4 -3.86 35.85 24.87
CA GLN A 4 -3.29 34.52 24.98
C GLN A 4 -3.74 33.68 23.79
N THR A 5 -2.81 33.32 22.92
CA THR A 5 -3.02 32.33 21.86
C THR A 5 -2.53 30.97 22.37
N SER A 6 -3.48 30.12 22.77
CA SER A 6 -3.22 28.72 23.11
C SER A 6 -2.94 27.92 21.84
N ALA A 7 -1.68 27.53 21.65
CA ALA A 7 -1.28 26.56 20.65
C ALA A 7 -1.58 25.15 21.18
N ASN A 8 -2.74 24.62 20.80
CA ASN A 8 -3.13 23.24 21.10
C ASN A 8 -2.48 22.30 20.07
N GLY A 9 -1.21 21.97 20.29
CA GLY A 9 -0.45 21.00 19.50
C GLY A 9 -0.94 19.59 19.77
N LYS A 10 -1.79 19.05 18.90
CA LYS A 10 -2.07 17.61 18.84
C LYS A 10 -0.82 16.89 18.34
N GLU A 11 0.05 16.49 19.25
CA GLU A 11 1.06 15.47 18.99
C GLU A 11 0.33 14.16 18.63
N LYS A 12 0.26 13.88 17.34
CA LYS A 12 -0.07 12.53 16.86
C LYS A 12 1.14 11.66 17.17
N ALA A 13 1.08 10.94 18.27
CA ALA A 13 1.97 9.81 18.53
C ALA A 13 1.88 8.86 17.33
N LYS A 14 2.91 8.88 16.48
CA LYS A 14 3.14 7.81 15.51
C LYS A 14 3.55 6.61 16.34
N ILE A 15 2.59 5.75 16.66
CA ILE A 15 2.88 4.37 17.07
C ILE A 15 3.46 3.71 15.82
N ILE A 16 4.79 3.72 15.72
CA ILE A 16 5.53 2.85 14.82
C ILE A 16 5.46 1.49 15.48
N ILE A 17 4.45 0.70 15.11
CA ILE A 17 4.44 -0.73 15.41
C ILE A 17 5.53 -1.29 14.51
N ASP A 18 6.73 -1.47 15.07
CA ASP A 18 7.77 -2.31 14.47
C ASP A 18 7.22 -3.73 14.45
N LEU A 19 6.48 -4.04 13.39
CA LEU A 19 6.11 -5.39 13.02
C LEU A 19 7.36 -6.04 12.42
N THR A 20 8.34 -6.34 13.28
CA THR A 20 9.41 -7.27 12.98
C THR A 20 8.80 -8.66 12.84
N VAL A 21 8.26 -8.92 11.64
CA VAL A 21 7.98 -10.27 11.18
C VAL A 21 9.34 -10.93 11.04
N ASP A 22 9.75 -11.65 12.07
CA ASP A 22 10.89 -12.55 12.05
C ASP A 22 10.56 -13.65 11.02
N VAL A 23 10.96 -13.43 9.78
CA VAL A 23 10.85 -14.42 8.71
C VAL A 23 11.99 -15.40 8.95
N PRO A 24 11.74 -16.64 9.40
CA PRO A 24 12.81 -17.62 9.59
C PRO A 24 13.47 -17.87 8.24
N SER A 25 14.71 -17.41 8.13
CA SER A 25 15.60 -17.65 7.00
C SER A 25 15.87 -19.15 6.90
N THR A 26 15.10 -19.84 6.06
CA THR A 26 15.26 -21.27 5.75
C THR A 26 16.23 -21.51 4.59
N HIS A 27 17.06 -20.51 4.22
CA HIS A 27 18.00 -20.62 3.11
C HIS A 27 19.36 -21.26 3.48
N LYS A 28 19.36 -22.31 4.31
CA LYS A 28 20.60 -23.03 4.62
C LYS A 28 20.42 -24.51 4.94
N ALA A 29 19.99 -25.29 3.95
CA ALA A 29 20.39 -26.68 3.76
C ALA A 29 19.60 -27.26 2.57
N MET A 30 20.19 -27.31 1.38
CA MET A 30 20.00 -28.35 0.35
C MET A 30 20.89 -27.97 -0.83
N GLN A 31 22.20 -28.17 -0.65
CA GLN A 31 23.14 -28.29 -1.77
C GLN A 31 23.49 -29.78 -1.89
N GLU A 32 22.49 -30.60 -2.20
CA GLU A 32 22.69 -31.98 -2.63
C GLU A 32 22.27 -32.10 -4.11
N GLN A 33 23.28 -32.40 -4.92
CA GLN A 33 23.27 -33.03 -6.24
C GLN A 33 21.93 -33.04 -7.00
N LEU A 34 21.80 -32.09 -7.93
CA LEU A 34 20.85 -32.21 -9.05
C LEU A 34 21.37 -33.26 -10.06
N PRO A 35 20.60 -34.30 -10.41
CA PRO A 35 20.89 -35.12 -11.57
C PRO A 35 20.70 -34.34 -12.87
N SER A 36 21.54 -34.64 -13.86
CA SER A 36 21.61 -33.97 -15.15
C SER A 36 20.29 -34.01 -15.93
N PRO A 37 19.94 -32.96 -16.71
CA PRO A 37 18.70 -32.92 -17.46
C PRO A 37 18.71 -33.92 -18.63
N VAL A 38 17.87 -34.93 -18.54
CA VAL A 38 17.49 -35.78 -19.69
C VAL A 38 16.62 -34.95 -20.63
N SER A 39 17.04 -34.84 -21.88
CA SER A 39 16.33 -34.09 -22.92
C SER A 39 14.97 -34.75 -23.25
N PRO A 40 13.87 -34.01 -23.32
CA PRO A 40 12.59 -34.56 -23.76
C PRO A 40 12.59 -34.85 -25.26
N PRO A 41 11.88 -35.90 -25.73
CA PRO A 41 11.73 -36.19 -27.14
C PRO A 41 10.93 -35.08 -27.85
N ARG A 42 11.41 -34.68 -29.03
CA ARG A 42 10.72 -33.76 -29.95
C ARG A 42 9.34 -34.30 -30.30
N HIS A 43 8.29 -33.67 -29.80
CA HIS A 43 6.96 -33.86 -30.35
C HIS A 43 6.80 -33.06 -31.65
N ALA A 44 6.45 -33.78 -32.72
CA ALA A 44 6.10 -33.24 -34.01
C ALA A 44 4.85 -32.35 -33.90
N GLN A 45 4.89 -31.20 -34.57
CA GLN A 45 3.73 -30.33 -34.74
C GLN A 45 2.75 -30.95 -35.75
N PRO A 46 1.44 -30.92 -35.48
CA PRO A 46 0.44 -30.99 -36.55
C PRO A 46 0.20 -29.58 -37.11
N THR A 47 0.39 -29.49 -38.42
CA THR A 47 0.04 -28.39 -39.31
C THR A 47 -1.48 -28.19 -39.39
N ASP A 48 -1.86 -26.92 -39.54
CA ASP A 48 -3.02 -26.37 -40.24
C ASP A 48 -4.26 -27.25 -40.47
N SER A 49 -5.41 -26.73 -40.01
CA SER A 49 -6.63 -26.77 -40.80
C SER A 49 -7.57 -25.61 -40.47
N THR A 50 -7.66 -24.74 -41.46
CA THR A 50 -8.69 -23.75 -41.78
C THR A 50 -10.13 -24.29 -41.63
N GLN A 51 -11.02 -23.51 -41.00
CA GLN A 51 -12.42 -23.26 -41.41
C GLN A 51 -13.02 -22.20 -40.46
N ALA A 52 -13.28 -20.98 -40.94
CA ALA A 52 -14.52 -20.55 -41.60
C ALA A 52 -15.70 -20.32 -40.62
N GLY A 53 -15.96 -19.03 -40.37
CA GLY A 53 -17.27 -18.38 -40.26
C GLY A 53 -18.35 -18.97 -39.33
N SER A 54 -18.72 -18.20 -38.31
CA SER A 54 -20.14 -17.88 -38.08
C SER A 54 -20.28 -16.63 -37.22
N SER A 55 -20.95 -15.65 -37.82
CA SER A 55 -21.65 -14.53 -37.20
C SER A 55 -22.56 -15.00 -36.07
N LYS A 56 -22.78 -14.17 -35.03
CA LYS A 56 -24.06 -13.48 -34.72
C LYS A 56 -24.18 -13.11 -33.23
N ALA A 57 -24.64 -11.87 -33.00
CA ALA A 57 -25.36 -11.34 -31.83
C ALA A 57 -24.61 -11.22 -30.48
N GLY A 58 -24.26 -9.98 -30.12
CA GLY A 58 -23.89 -9.60 -28.76
C GLY A 58 -25.09 -9.40 -27.83
N PRO A 59 -24.84 -9.00 -26.57
CA PRO A 59 -25.78 -8.21 -25.79
C PRO A 59 -25.23 -6.82 -25.48
N SER A 60 -26.15 -5.88 -25.65
CA SER A 60 -26.14 -4.47 -25.26
C SER A 60 -25.38 -4.13 -23.97
N SER A 61 -24.50 -3.15 -24.11
CA SER A 61 -23.92 -2.33 -23.05
C SER A 61 -25.00 -1.51 -22.35
N SER A 62 -25.34 -1.84 -21.10
CA SER A 62 -26.04 -0.90 -20.21
C SER A 62 -25.02 0.06 -19.59
N THR A 63 -24.76 1.15 -20.29
CA THR A 63 -23.98 2.28 -19.78
C THR A 63 -24.82 3.04 -18.77
N SER A 64 -24.56 2.82 -17.48
CA SER A 64 -25.12 3.66 -16.41
C SER A 64 -24.63 5.10 -16.55
N PRO A 65 -25.48 6.12 -16.36
CA PRO A 65 -25.07 7.51 -16.42
C PRO A 65 -24.14 7.83 -15.24
N ARG A 66 -22.90 8.20 -15.55
CA ARG A 66 -21.99 8.81 -14.58
C ARG A 66 -22.59 10.13 -14.12
N PHE A 67 -22.95 10.22 -12.84
CA PHE A 67 -23.15 11.48 -12.15
C PHE A 67 -21.82 12.27 -12.19
N THR A 68 -21.75 13.26 -13.06
CA THR A 68 -20.72 14.30 -13.04
C THR A 68 -21.02 15.24 -11.89
N THR A 69 -20.27 15.12 -10.80
CA THR A 69 -20.24 16.16 -9.77
C THR A 69 -19.57 17.42 -10.37
N PRO A 70 -20.09 18.62 -10.09
CA PRO A 70 -19.47 19.85 -10.56
C PRO A 70 -18.12 20.05 -9.87
N VAL A 71 -17.06 19.97 -10.67
CA VAL A 71 -15.69 20.31 -10.25
C VAL A 71 -15.65 21.80 -9.91
N ARG A 72 -15.43 22.08 -8.62
CA ARG A 72 -15.20 23.42 -8.10
C ARG A 72 -13.88 23.96 -8.66
N PRO A 73 -13.84 25.10 -9.38
CA PRO A 73 -12.59 25.69 -9.83
C PRO A 73 -11.81 26.18 -8.62
N GLY A 74 -10.66 25.56 -8.35
CA GLY A 74 -9.70 26.06 -7.37
C GLY A 74 -9.05 27.35 -7.88
N PRO A 75 -8.67 28.28 -6.99
CA PRO A 75 -8.00 29.51 -7.38
C PRO A 75 -6.62 29.19 -7.96
N SER A 76 -6.51 29.30 -9.28
CA SER A 76 -5.26 29.31 -10.03
C SER A 76 -4.36 30.42 -9.51
N THR A 77 -3.43 30.07 -8.63
CA THR A 77 -2.31 30.94 -8.25
C THR A 77 -1.23 30.77 -9.30
N SER A 78 -1.45 31.41 -10.45
CA SER A 78 -0.45 31.55 -11.50
C SER A 78 0.60 32.56 -11.01
N THR A 79 1.70 32.07 -10.44
CA THR A 79 2.91 32.86 -10.26
C THR A 79 3.55 33.07 -11.64
N PRO A 80 3.64 34.30 -12.17
CA PRO A 80 4.30 34.53 -13.46
C PRO A 80 5.80 34.24 -13.32
N SER A 81 6.27 33.28 -14.11
CA SER A 81 7.69 33.00 -14.24
C SER A 81 8.37 34.19 -14.94
N PRO A 82 9.44 34.78 -14.38
CA PRO A 82 10.09 35.94 -14.97
C PRO A 82 10.73 35.56 -16.31
N THR A 83 10.20 36.14 -17.40
CA THR A 83 10.77 36.02 -18.74
C THR A 83 12.25 36.47 -18.76
N PRO A 84 13.16 35.74 -19.43
CA PRO A 84 14.61 35.97 -19.38
C PRO A 84 15.11 37.24 -20.12
N GLY A 85 14.23 38.13 -20.55
CA GLY A 85 14.56 39.29 -21.39
C GLY A 85 15.02 40.56 -20.65
N THR A 86 14.65 40.75 -19.38
CA THR A 86 14.82 42.06 -18.70
C THR A 86 16.14 42.22 -17.95
N LYS A 87 16.86 41.12 -17.64
CA LYS A 87 18.13 41.19 -16.90
C LYS A 87 19.32 41.67 -17.75
N ARG A 88 19.24 41.59 -19.08
CA ARG A 88 20.36 41.98 -19.97
C ARG A 88 20.53 43.50 -20.07
N LYS A 89 19.45 44.28 -20.01
CA LYS A 89 19.50 45.76 -20.04
C LYS A 89 19.98 46.37 -18.72
N ALA A 90 19.59 45.80 -17.57
CA ALA A 90 20.04 46.29 -16.26
C ALA A 90 21.56 46.08 -16.02
N ARG A 91 22.14 45.00 -16.56
CA ARG A 91 23.60 44.75 -16.45
C ARG A 91 24.45 45.64 -17.37
N GLN A 92 23.93 46.11 -18.51
CA GLN A 92 24.70 47.02 -19.37
C GLN A 92 24.81 48.43 -18.77
N ALA A 93 23.78 48.93 -18.08
CA ALA A 93 23.82 50.25 -17.44
C ALA A 93 24.86 50.37 -16.31
N LEU A 94 25.09 49.28 -15.56
CA LEU A 94 26.08 49.22 -14.47
C LEU A 94 27.54 49.17 -14.95
N ILE A 95 27.80 48.60 -16.14
CA ILE A 95 29.17 48.54 -16.70
C ILE A 95 29.59 49.92 -17.23
N THR A 96 28.65 50.69 -17.80
CA THR A 96 28.95 52.03 -18.33
C THR A 96 29.17 53.08 -17.25
N SER A 97 28.64 52.91 -16.03
CA SER A 97 28.80 53.89 -14.94
C SER A 97 30.08 53.71 -14.11
N TRP A 98 30.85 52.63 -14.32
CA TRP A 98 32.04 52.31 -13.53
C TRP A 98 33.38 52.61 -14.21
N PHE A 99 33.37 53.01 -15.49
CA PHE A 99 34.56 53.50 -16.19
C PHE A 99 34.45 55.01 -16.42
N PRO A 100 34.97 55.85 -15.51
CA PRO A 100 35.09 57.27 -15.78
C PRO A 100 36.01 57.51 -16.99
N ALA A 101 35.61 58.46 -17.83
CA ALA A 101 36.34 58.90 -18.99
C ALA A 101 37.76 59.36 -18.63
N LYS A 102 38.72 59.02 -19.51
CA LYS A 102 40.10 59.52 -19.57
C LYS A 102 40.97 59.19 -18.35
N LYS A 103 41.63 58.02 -18.42
CA LYS A 103 42.88 57.80 -17.67
C LYS A 103 43.94 58.81 -18.18
N PRO A 104 44.69 59.49 -17.30
CA PRO A 104 45.83 60.30 -17.71
C PRO A 104 46.86 59.42 -18.41
N ARG A 105 47.36 59.90 -19.54
CA ARG A 105 48.42 59.26 -20.32
C ARG A 105 49.72 59.37 -19.51
N ILE A 106 50.01 58.35 -18.71
CA ILE A 106 51.29 58.24 -18.00
C ILE A 106 52.35 58.02 -19.08
N GLU A 107 53.22 59.02 -19.26
CA GLU A 107 54.39 58.92 -20.12
C GLU A 107 55.35 57.91 -19.48
N THR A 108 55.37 56.70 -20.01
CA THR A 108 56.32 55.67 -19.58
C THR A 108 57.72 56.10 -20.03
N ALA A 109 58.55 56.49 -19.07
CA ALA A 109 59.97 56.73 -19.29
C ALA A 109 60.59 55.52 -20.00
N THR A 110 61.08 55.74 -21.22
CA THR A 110 61.77 54.74 -22.03
C THR A 110 63.15 54.50 -21.45
N LEU A 111 63.26 53.52 -20.56
CA LEU A 111 64.55 52.98 -20.12
C LEU A 111 65.19 52.29 -21.34
N GLU A 112 66.27 52.85 -21.86
CA GLU A 112 67.01 52.28 -22.99
C GLU A 112 67.76 51.02 -22.55
N LEU A 113 67.07 49.88 -22.64
CA LEU A 113 67.66 48.57 -22.43
C LEU A 113 68.71 48.27 -23.52
N THR A 114 69.84 47.73 -23.08
CA THR A 114 70.90 47.25 -23.96
C THR A 114 70.40 46.10 -24.87
N PRO A 115 71.00 45.87 -26.04
CA PRO A 115 70.55 44.83 -26.98
C PRO A 115 70.49 43.43 -26.37
N ASP A 116 71.39 43.10 -25.45
CA ASP A 116 71.42 41.79 -24.78
C ASP A 116 70.31 41.66 -23.72
N GLU A 117 70.03 42.71 -22.95
CA GLU A 117 68.88 42.74 -22.03
C GLU A 117 67.54 42.61 -22.79
N LYS A 118 67.43 43.21 -23.98
CA LYS A 118 66.25 43.03 -24.86
C LYS A 118 66.09 41.58 -25.34
N ARG A 119 67.18 40.83 -25.54
CA ARG A 119 67.12 39.39 -25.89
C ARG A 119 66.70 38.55 -24.70
N ALA A 120 67.32 38.76 -23.53
CA ALA A 120 66.97 38.05 -22.30
C ALA A 120 65.50 38.29 -21.89
N ALA A 121 65.00 39.52 -22.04
CA ALA A 121 63.60 39.86 -21.78
C ALA A 121 62.63 39.17 -22.76
N ARG A 122 63.01 39.01 -24.04
CA ARG A 122 62.19 38.29 -25.02
C ARG A 122 62.17 36.79 -24.78
N GLU A 123 63.28 36.21 -24.31
CA GLU A 123 63.34 34.78 -23.96
C GLU A 123 62.55 34.46 -22.69
N SER A 124 62.64 35.31 -21.66
CA SER A 124 61.83 35.15 -20.44
C SER A 124 60.35 35.33 -20.71
N GLU A 125 59.96 36.27 -21.59
CA GLU A 125 58.58 36.43 -22.04
C GLU A 125 58.07 35.21 -22.82
N ARG A 126 58.90 34.60 -23.68
CA ARG A 126 58.55 33.36 -24.38
C ARG A 126 58.36 32.19 -23.41
N ALA A 127 59.27 32.00 -22.47
CA ALA A 127 59.17 30.96 -21.44
C ALA A 127 57.91 31.16 -20.57
N ALA A 128 57.60 32.40 -20.19
CA ALA A 128 56.37 32.73 -19.46
C ALA A 128 55.11 32.45 -20.27
N ARG A 129 55.10 32.76 -21.57
CA ARG A 129 53.96 32.44 -22.47
C ARG A 129 53.79 30.93 -22.68
N GLU A 130 54.88 30.16 -22.71
CA GLU A 130 54.83 28.71 -22.82
C GLU A 130 54.31 28.05 -21.54
N SER A 131 54.79 28.49 -20.36
CA SER A 131 54.28 28.00 -19.09
C SER A 131 52.80 28.37 -18.86
N GLU A 132 52.37 29.57 -19.29
CA GLU A 132 50.96 29.96 -19.26
C GLU A 132 50.10 29.09 -20.20
N LYS A 133 50.59 28.79 -21.41
CA LYS A 133 49.91 27.88 -22.35
C LYS A 133 49.74 26.49 -21.77
N LEU A 134 50.77 25.94 -21.13
CA LEU A 134 50.72 24.64 -20.46
C LEU A 134 49.73 24.65 -19.29
N ALA A 135 49.82 25.66 -18.40
CA ALA A 135 48.89 25.82 -17.30
C ALA A 135 47.42 25.94 -17.77
N ARG A 136 47.18 26.65 -18.88
CA ARG A 136 45.84 26.76 -19.48
C ARG A 136 45.37 25.45 -20.12
N ALA A 137 46.26 24.65 -20.69
CA ALA A 137 45.93 23.33 -21.23
C ALA A 137 45.57 22.35 -20.11
N ASP A 138 46.34 22.34 -19.02
CA ASP A 138 46.08 21.51 -17.84
C ASP A 138 44.78 21.92 -17.14
N ALA A 139 44.52 23.21 -16.97
CA ALA A 139 43.26 23.72 -16.43
C ALA A 139 42.05 23.29 -17.28
N LYS A 140 42.17 23.33 -18.62
CA LYS A 140 41.12 22.83 -19.53
C LYS A 140 40.90 21.33 -19.40
N ARG A 141 41.97 20.54 -19.23
CA ARG A 141 41.88 19.09 -19.05
C ARG A 141 41.19 18.74 -17.74
N LEU A 142 41.55 19.41 -16.64
CA LEU A 142 40.90 19.26 -15.33
C LEU A 142 39.42 19.63 -15.39
N ALA A 143 39.07 20.76 -16.02
CA ALA A 143 37.66 21.16 -16.18
C ALA A 143 36.84 20.11 -16.95
N LEU A 144 37.42 19.53 -18.01
CA LEU A 144 36.75 18.49 -18.81
C LEU A 144 36.61 17.16 -18.04
N GLN A 145 37.56 16.83 -17.16
CA GLN A 145 37.44 15.67 -16.26
C GLN A 145 36.33 15.89 -15.24
N LEU A 146 36.28 17.05 -14.58
CA LEU A 146 35.23 17.38 -13.62
C LEU A 146 33.84 17.35 -14.29
N GLU A 147 33.68 17.91 -15.49
CA GLU A 147 32.40 17.86 -16.22
C GLU A 147 31.98 16.41 -16.55
N LYS A 148 32.94 15.53 -16.91
CA LYS A 148 32.67 14.11 -17.15
C LYS A 148 32.25 13.39 -15.88
N GLU A 149 32.93 13.65 -14.76
CA GLU A 149 32.60 13.06 -13.46
C GLU A 149 31.24 13.53 -12.95
N GLU A 150 30.91 14.81 -13.07
CA GLU A 150 29.60 15.35 -12.72
C GLU A 150 28.48 14.70 -13.55
N LYS A 151 28.69 14.56 -14.88
CA LYS A 151 27.74 13.87 -15.76
C LYS A 151 27.58 12.40 -15.39
N ALA A 152 28.67 11.70 -15.06
CA ALA A 152 28.64 10.31 -14.61
C ALA A 152 27.91 10.17 -13.28
N ALA A 153 28.16 11.07 -12.31
CA ALA A 153 27.50 11.08 -11.02
C ALA A 153 25.99 11.37 -11.14
N LEU A 154 25.59 12.31 -12.00
CA LEU A 154 24.17 12.57 -12.28
C LEU A 154 23.48 11.38 -12.93
N LYS A 155 24.14 10.71 -13.88
CA LYS A 155 23.62 9.48 -14.49
C LYS A 155 23.46 8.37 -13.46
N ALA A 156 24.48 8.12 -12.63
CA ALA A 156 24.43 7.13 -11.57
C ALA A 156 23.29 7.40 -10.57
N LYS A 157 23.07 8.67 -10.20
CA LYS A 157 21.93 9.07 -9.35
C LYS A 157 20.58 8.82 -10.02
N ALA A 158 20.46 9.09 -11.31
CA ALA A 158 19.23 8.85 -12.06
C ALA A 158 18.93 7.34 -12.18
N ASP A 159 19.95 6.51 -12.44
CA ASP A 159 19.82 5.06 -12.52
C ASP A 159 19.47 4.45 -11.15
N ALA A 160 20.12 4.92 -10.07
CA ALA A 160 19.77 4.52 -8.70
C ALA A 160 18.34 4.90 -8.31
N ALA A 161 17.89 6.12 -8.66
CA ALA A 161 16.51 6.55 -8.43
C ALA A 161 15.49 5.72 -9.23
N LYS A 162 15.84 5.30 -10.45
CA LYS A 162 14.99 4.41 -11.25
C LYS A 162 14.92 3.01 -10.65
N ALA A 163 16.03 2.46 -10.16
CA ALA A 163 16.07 1.17 -9.47
C ALA A 163 15.23 1.19 -8.18
N ALA A 164 15.38 2.22 -7.34
CA ALA A 164 14.60 2.39 -6.12
C ALA A 164 13.08 2.44 -6.40
N ARG A 165 12.67 3.19 -7.44
CA ARG A 165 11.25 3.24 -7.86
C ARG A 165 10.74 1.92 -8.41
N ALA A 166 11.60 1.11 -9.04
CA ALA A 166 11.21 -0.21 -9.52
C ALA A 166 10.96 -1.15 -8.33
N GLU A 167 11.82 -1.10 -7.31
CA GLU A 167 11.69 -1.92 -6.11
C GLU A 167 10.44 -1.56 -5.29
N GLU A 168 10.20 -0.26 -5.08
CA GLU A 168 8.98 0.20 -4.40
C GLU A 168 7.70 -0.30 -5.11
N ARG A 169 7.71 -0.32 -6.45
CA ARG A 169 6.59 -0.86 -7.24
C ARG A 169 6.43 -2.38 -7.09
N ARG A 170 7.52 -3.14 -6.93
CA ARG A 170 7.47 -4.59 -6.68
C ARG A 170 6.88 -4.89 -5.31
N ILE A 171 7.40 -4.27 -4.25
CA ILE A 171 6.90 -4.41 -2.89
C ILE A 171 5.41 -4.04 -2.84
N LYS A 172 5.02 -2.91 -3.46
CA LYS A 172 3.61 -2.50 -3.51
C LYS A 172 2.72 -3.50 -4.26
N LYS A 173 3.23 -4.19 -5.27
CA LYS A 173 2.48 -5.23 -5.99
C LYS A 173 2.31 -6.47 -5.11
N GLU A 174 3.37 -6.91 -4.44
CA GLU A 174 3.36 -8.07 -3.54
C GLU A 174 2.41 -7.86 -2.35
N VAL A 175 2.43 -6.68 -1.72
CA VAL A 175 1.50 -6.33 -0.64
C VAL A 175 0.03 -6.39 -1.12
N LYS A 176 -0.26 -5.85 -2.30
CA LYS A 176 -1.62 -5.89 -2.87
C LYS A 176 -2.06 -7.32 -3.21
N GLU A 177 -1.14 -8.14 -3.69
CA GLU A 177 -1.41 -9.54 -4.02
C GLU A 177 -1.68 -10.35 -2.75
N ALA A 178 -0.89 -10.15 -1.69
CA ALA A 178 -1.10 -10.75 -0.38
C ALA A 178 -2.45 -10.32 0.24
N GLU A 179 -2.78 -9.02 0.19
CA GLU A 179 -4.07 -8.51 0.69
C GLU A 179 -5.26 -9.14 -0.08
N LEU A 180 -5.13 -9.27 -1.40
CA LEU A 180 -6.16 -9.89 -2.23
C LEU A 180 -6.29 -11.40 -1.99
N ALA A 181 -5.17 -12.10 -1.76
CA ALA A 181 -5.17 -13.49 -1.35
C ALA A 181 -5.87 -13.69 0.01
N GLN A 182 -5.56 -12.84 1.00
CA GLN A 182 -6.22 -12.88 2.30
C GLN A 182 -7.73 -12.62 2.19
N LYS A 183 -8.15 -11.66 1.36
CA LYS A 183 -9.57 -11.42 1.07
C LYS A 183 -10.26 -12.61 0.42
N ARG A 184 -9.58 -13.33 -0.48
CA ARG A 184 -10.11 -14.55 -1.11
C ARG A 184 -10.30 -15.67 -0.09
N LEU A 185 -9.33 -15.87 0.81
CA LEU A 185 -9.45 -16.84 1.90
C LEU A 185 -10.62 -16.50 2.84
N LEU A 186 -10.74 -15.25 3.28
CA LEU A 186 -11.87 -14.80 4.10
C LEU A 186 -13.23 -14.99 3.39
N ALA A 187 -13.28 -14.78 2.08
CA ALA A 187 -14.49 -15.03 1.30
C ALA A 187 -14.82 -16.53 1.21
N GLN A 188 -13.81 -17.38 1.04
CA GLN A 188 -13.94 -18.83 1.05
C GLN A 188 -14.46 -19.32 2.40
N TRP A 189 -13.85 -18.93 3.51
CA TRP A 189 -14.28 -19.36 4.85
C TRP A 189 -15.71 -18.93 5.19
N LYS A 190 -16.14 -17.76 4.70
CA LYS A 190 -17.55 -17.32 4.80
C LYS A 190 -18.49 -18.16 3.94
N ALA A 191 -18.04 -18.64 2.78
CA ALA A 191 -18.81 -19.58 1.97
C ALA A 191 -18.89 -20.94 2.66
N ASP A 192 -17.77 -21.45 3.19
CA ASP A 192 -17.70 -22.72 3.92
C ASP A 192 -18.64 -22.72 5.14
N TRP A 193 -18.72 -21.59 5.86
CA TRP A 193 -19.69 -21.41 6.96
C TRP A 193 -21.13 -21.45 6.47
N LYS A 194 -21.47 -20.77 5.37
CA LYS A 194 -22.83 -20.81 4.79
C LYS A 194 -23.20 -22.23 4.35
N ASP A 195 -22.28 -22.94 3.72
CA ASP A 195 -22.48 -24.31 3.28
C ASP A 195 -22.61 -25.27 4.47
N TRP A 196 -21.89 -25.01 5.58
CA TRP A 196 -22.08 -25.73 6.83
C TRP A 196 -23.48 -25.49 7.40
N VAL A 197 -23.92 -24.24 7.50
CA VAL A 197 -25.26 -23.86 7.98
C VAL A 197 -26.32 -24.56 7.15
N GLU A 198 -26.26 -24.50 5.82
CA GLU A 198 -27.25 -25.13 4.93
C GLU A 198 -27.36 -26.65 5.15
N ARG A 199 -26.23 -27.34 5.32
CA ARG A 199 -26.19 -28.79 5.57
C ARG A 199 -26.72 -29.20 6.95
N HIS A 200 -26.67 -28.30 7.93
CA HIS A 200 -27.03 -28.60 9.32
C HIS A 200 -28.34 -27.93 9.77
N LYS A 201 -29.11 -27.36 8.83
CA LYS A 201 -30.45 -26.84 9.14
C LYS A 201 -31.34 -27.96 9.67
N GLN A 202 -31.98 -27.69 10.80
CA GLN A 202 -32.94 -28.55 11.45
C GLN A 202 -34.16 -27.72 11.87
N PRO A 203 -34.93 -27.17 10.90
CA PRO A 203 -36.00 -26.22 11.19
C PRO A 203 -37.14 -26.80 12.03
N ASP A 204 -37.29 -28.13 12.03
CA ASP A 204 -38.34 -28.86 12.73
C ASP A 204 -37.82 -29.57 13.99
N ALA A 205 -36.54 -29.37 14.37
CA ALA A 205 -35.99 -30.01 15.55
C ALA A 205 -36.45 -29.28 16.82
N GLU A 206 -37.47 -29.83 17.45
CA GLU A 206 -38.06 -29.25 18.65
C GLU A 206 -37.50 -29.89 19.94
N PHE A 207 -37.56 -29.15 21.04
CA PHE A 207 -37.42 -29.70 22.38
C PHE A 207 -38.44 -29.06 23.33
N THR A 208 -38.75 -29.75 24.42
CA THR A 208 -39.66 -29.24 25.45
C THR A 208 -38.84 -28.68 26.61
N ILE A 209 -39.12 -27.43 27.01
CA ILE A 209 -38.57 -26.84 28.24
C ILE A 209 -39.34 -27.45 29.42
N PRO A 210 -38.66 -28.09 30.40
CA PRO A 210 -39.31 -28.52 31.64
C PRO A 210 -39.97 -27.32 32.33
N LYS A 211 -41.15 -27.50 32.94
CA LYS A 211 -41.92 -26.41 33.58
C LYS A 211 -41.25 -25.76 34.81
N ASN A 212 -40.01 -26.10 35.13
CA ASN A 212 -39.27 -25.51 36.25
C ASN A 212 -38.83 -24.09 35.88
N GLU A 213 -39.22 -23.11 36.69
CA GLU A 213 -38.97 -21.67 36.45
C GLU A 213 -37.46 -21.35 36.32
N ASP A 214 -36.60 -22.04 37.06
CA ASP A 214 -35.15 -21.82 37.02
C ASP A 214 -34.50 -22.21 35.68
N MET A 215 -35.18 -23.04 34.87
CA MET A 215 -34.63 -23.49 33.59
C MET A 215 -34.73 -22.42 32.51
N TRP A 216 -35.56 -21.39 32.67
CA TRP A 216 -35.74 -20.33 31.67
C TRP A 216 -34.50 -19.47 31.50
N GLU A 217 -33.67 -19.31 32.55
CA GLU A 217 -32.42 -18.55 32.50
C GLU A 217 -31.38 -19.17 31.56
N ASN A 218 -31.47 -20.49 31.33
CA ASN A 218 -30.60 -21.23 30.42
C ASN A 218 -31.06 -21.19 28.95
N HIS A 219 -32.05 -20.34 28.63
CA HIS A 219 -32.61 -20.22 27.29
C HIS A 219 -32.56 -18.78 26.79
N VAL A 220 -32.29 -18.63 25.50
CA VAL A 220 -32.15 -17.34 24.83
C VAL A 220 -33.10 -17.30 23.64
N ASN A 221 -33.81 -16.18 23.45
CA ASN A 221 -34.67 -15.99 22.29
C ASN A 221 -33.84 -15.57 21.05
N ALA A 222 -34.44 -15.64 19.85
CA ALA A 222 -33.75 -15.27 18.61
C ALA A 222 -33.15 -13.85 18.64
N THR A 223 -33.86 -12.89 19.23
CA THR A 223 -33.42 -11.49 19.35
C THR A 223 -32.20 -11.35 20.26
N GLY A 224 -32.19 -12.06 21.39
CA GLY A 224 -31.08 -12.10 22.32
C GLY A 224 -29.86 -12.76 21.69
N ALA A 225 -30.03 -13.89 21.01
CA ALA A 225 -28.93 -14.56 20.30
C ALA A 225 -28.33 -13.67 19.20
N LYS A 226 -29.16 -12.91 18.46
CA LYS A 226 -28.67 -11.92 17.50
C LYS A 226 -27.88 -10.78 18.17
N LYS A 227 -28.38 -10.27 19.30
CA LYS A 227 -27.77 -9.12 20.00
C LYS A 227 -26.47 -9.49 20.70
N HIS A 228 -26.44 -10.62 21.41
CA HIS A 228 -25.31 -11.04 22.25
C HIS A 228 -24.29 -11.88 21.47
N ALA A 229 -24.74 -12.76 20.59
CA ALA A 229 -23.89 -13.73 19.88
C ALA A 229 -23.68 -13.39 18.39
N GLY A 230 -24.33 -12.34 17.86
CA GLY A 230 -24.21 -11.96 16.45
C GLY A 230 -24.68 -13.03 15.47
N LEU A 231 -25.57 -13.94 15.92
CA LEU A 231 -26.13 -15.01 15.10
C LEU A 231 -27.35 -14.52 14.31
N THR A 232 -27.43 -14.93 13.05
CA THR A 232 -28.57 -14.65 12.17
C THR A 232 -29.66 -15.70 12.34
N ARG A 233 -30.89 -15.38 11.92
CA ARG A 233 -32.03 -16.32 12.01
C ARG A 233 -31.74 -17.65 11.31
N ASN A 234 -31.14 -17.61 10.13
CA ASN A 234 -30.81 -18.82 9.35
C ASN A 234 -29.75 -19.71 10.05
N GLU A 235 -28.84 -19.11 10.81
CA GLU A 235 -27.85 -19.86 11.60
C GLU A 235 -28.53 -20.54 12.80
N LEU A 236 -29.50 -19.87 13.44
CA LEU A 236 -30.27 -20.41 14.55
C LEU A 236 -31.17 -21.59 14.14
N ASP A 237 -31.59 -21.67 12.87
CA ASP A 237 -32.34 -22.82 12.35
C ASP A 237 -31.51 -24.12 12.33
N CYS A 238 -30.20 -24.08 12.62
CA CYS A 238 -29.36 -25.26 12.85
C CYS A 238 -29.49 -25.83 14.27
N LEU A 239 -30.16 -25.11 15.18
CA LEU A 239 -30.31 -25.49 16.58
C LEU A 239 -31.71 -26.01 16.85
N ARG A 240 -31.80 -26.88 17.87
CA ARG A 240 -33.10 -27.28 18.42
C ARG A 240 -33.75 -26.08 19.08
N HIS A 241 -35.06 -25.95 18.92
CA HIS A 241 -35.83 -24.83 19.47
C HIS A 241 -37.07 -25.30 20.25
N CYS A 242 -37.58 -24.44 21.11
CA CYS A 242 -38.86 -24.61 21.78
C CYS A 242 -39.74 -23.41 21.44
N ASP A 243 -40.93 -23.67 20.91
CA ASP A 243 -41.91 -22.63 20.62
C ASP A 243 -42.65 -22.25 21.90
N VAL A 244 -42.49 -21.01 22.32
CA VAL A 244 -43.10 -20.46 23.53
C VAL A 244 -44.09 -19.36 23.15
N LYS A 245 -45.22 -19.31 23.86
CA LYS A 245 -46.20 -18.24 23.67
C LYS A 245 -45.55 -16.88 23.93
N ASN A 246 -45.72 -15.94 23.01
CA ASN A 246 -45.14 -14.61 23.15
C ASN A 246 -45.72 -13.90 24.39
N PRO A 247 -44.90 -13.46 25.37
CA PRO A 247 -45.40 -12.81 26.58
C PRO A 247 -46.11 -11.48 26.32
N GLN A 248 -45.88 -10.86 25.16
CA GLN A 248 -46.51 -9.61 24.75
C GLN A 248 -47.85 -9.81 24.03
N GLN A 249 -48.32 -11.05 23.89
CA GLN A 249 -49.56 -11.36 23.17
C GLN A 249 -50.78 -10.81 23.93
N PRO A 250 -51.52 -9.84 23.36
CA PRO A 250 -52.73 -9.33 23.99
C PRO A 250 -53.82 -10.40 24.00
N ALA A 251 -54.75 -10.29 24.95
CA ALA A 251 -55.87 -11.21 25.04
C ALA A 251 -56.73 -11.12 23.77
N GLY A 252 -56.74 -12.20 22.96
CA GLY A 252 -57.58 -12.32 21.76
C GLY A 252 -56.84 -12.23 20.42
N GLU A 253 -55.55 -11.91 20.38
CA GLU A 253 -54.74 -11.96 19.14
C GLU A 253 -53.78 -13.15 19.17
N GLU A 254 -53.51 -13.76 18.01
CA GLU A 254 -52.50 -14.82 17.86
C GLU A 254 -51.23 -14.25 17.21
N TYR A 255 -50.19 -14.05 18.02
CA TYR A 255 -48.85 -13.76 17.51
C TYR A 255 -48.08 -15.04 17.21
N ALA A 256 -47.13 -14.95 16.28
CA ALA A 256 -46.20 -16.04 16.02
C ALA A 256 -45.48 -16.45 17.32
N PRO A 257 -45.32 -17.76 17.59
CA PRO A 257 -44.62 -18.23 18.77
C PRO A 257 -43.18 -17.72 18.78
N MET A 258 -42.68 -17.45 19.98
CA MET A 258 -41.31 -17.04 20.21
C MET A 258 -40.43 -18.28 20.30
N LYS A 259 -39.47 -18.40 19.38
CA LYS A 259 -38.46 -19.47 19.40
C LYS A 259 -37.45 -19.22 20.52
N MET A 260 -37.34 -20.19 21.43
CA MET A 260 -36.34 -20.24 22.50
C MET A 260 -35.30 -21.31 22.19
N TYR A 261 -34.02 -20.97 22.36
CA TYR A 261 -32.87 -21.84 22.12
C TYR A 261 -32.11 -22.05 23.43
N ARG A 262 -31.43 -23.19 23.59
CA ARG A 262 -30.57 -23.42 24.76
C ARG A 262 -29.33 -22.55 24.67
N ALA A 263 -28.99 -21.83 25.73
CA ALA A 263 -27.85 -20.92 25.78
C ALA A 263 -26.53 -21.65 25.45
N ALA A 264 -26.32 -22.84 26.02
CA ALA A 264 -25.12 -23.64 25.76
C ALA A 264 -24.98 -24.09 24.29
N ASP A 265 -26.09 -24.34 23.59
CA ASP A 265 -26.05 -24.74 22.18
C ASP A 265 -25.81 -23.53 21.27
N VAL A 266 -26.37 -22.37 21.64
CA VAL A 266 -26.07 -21.08 21.00
C VAL A 266 -24.59 -20.76 21.14
N GLU A 267 -24.01 -20.93 22.32
CA GLU A 267 -22.60 -20.69 22.60
C GLU A 267 -21.68 -21.59 21.76
N LYS A 268 -21.93 -22.90 21.74
CA LYS A 268 -21.21 -23.84 20.87
C LYS A 268 -21.29 -23.46 19.39
N LEU A 269 -22.44 -22.96 18.93
CA LEU A 269 -22.60 -22.49 17.57
C LEU A 269 -21.74 -21.26 17.28
N VAL A 270 -21.59 -20.35 18.24
CA VAL A 270 -20.69 -19.19 18.12
C VAL A 270 -19.23 -19.64 18.01
N TRP A 271 -18.78 -20.55 18.90
CA TRP A 271 -17.42 -21.09 18.83
C TRP A 271 -17.15 -21.75 17.48
N ARG A 272 -18.10 -22.55 17.00
CA ARG A 272 -18.02 -23.18 15.69
C ARG A 272 -17.93 -22.18 14.54
N LYS A 273 -18.77 -21.13 14.57
CA LYS A 273 -18.76 -20.06 13.58
C LYS A 273 -17.40 -19.37 13.55
N GLU A 274 -16.86 -19.00 14.72
CA GLU A 274 -15.56 -18.34 14.81
C GLU A 274 -14.43 -19.24 14.31
N ALA A 275 -14.49 -20.55 14.60
CA ALA A 275 -13.51 -21.53 14.13
C ALA A 275 -13.52 -21.72 12.60
N ILE A 276 -14.71 -21.87 12.00
CA ILE A 276 -14.83 -22.04 10.55
C ILE A 276 -14.46 -20.75 9.82
N VAL A 277 -14.93 -19.59 10.30
CA VAL A 277 -14.58 -18.28 9.72
C VAL A 277 -13.09 -17.96 9.91
N SER A 278 -12.42 -18.62 10.84
CA SER A 278 -10.98 -18.59 11.06
C SER A 278 -10.16 -19.52 10.16
N GLY A 279 -10.81 -20.32 9.32
CA GLY A 279 -10.16 -21.26 8.39
C GLY A 279 -9.72 -22.59 9.01
N LEU A 280 -10.30 -22.99 10.15
CA LEU A 280 -10.00 -24.28 10.76
C LEU A 280 -10.73 -25.42 10.03
N SER A 281 -10.09 -26.59 10.00
CA SER A 281 -10.65 -27.80 9.38
C SER A 281 -11.88 -28.30 10.13
N GLN A 282 -12.88 -28.79 9.39
CA GLN A 282 -14.14 -29.35 9.92
C GLN A 282 -14.03 -30.84 10.31
N GLU A 283 -12.84 -31.44 10.24
CA GLU A 283 -12.64 -32.89 10.43
C GLU A 283 -12.83 -33.35 11.89
N ASP A 284 -12.38 -32.55 12.87
CA ASP A 284 -12.51 -32.86 14.30
C ASP A 284 -13.35 -31.78 15.00
N GLU A 285 -14.59 -32.14 15.33
CA GLU A 285 -15.55 -31.23 15.98
C GLU A 285 -15.08 -30.76 17.36
N ALA A 286 -14.42 -31.62 18.15
CA ALA A 286 -13.99 -31.28 19.50
C ALA A 286 -12.84 -30.27 19.46
N ALA A 287 -11.84 -30.51 18.61
CA ALA A 287 -10.74 -29.58 18.39
C ALA A 287 -11.24 -28.24 17.81
N LEU A 288 -12.20 -28.30 16.89
CA LEU A 288 -12.80 -27.11 16.28
C LEU A 288 -13.50 -26.23 17.33
N LEU A 289 -14.28 -26.83 18.23
CA LEU A 289 -14.99 -26.08 19.27
C LEU A 289 -14.02 -25.45 20.29
N GLN A 290 -13.03 -26.20 20.76
CA GLN A 290 -12.04 -25.70 21.73
C GLN A 290 -11.22 -24.53 21.17
N GLU A 291 -10.79 -24.64 19.91
CA GLU A 291 -10.03 -23.57 19.27
C GLU A 291 -10.92 -22.36 18.94
N GLY A 292 -12.20 -22.59 18.59
CA GLY A 292 -13.19 -21.54 18.39
C GLY A 292 -13.45 -20.73 19.66
N GLU A 293 -13.59 -21.41 20.80
CA GLU A 293 -13.70 -20.77 22.13
C GLU A 293 -12.48 -19.91 22.42
N ARG A 294 -11.27 -20.46 22.25
CA ARG A 294 -10.01 -19.75 22.48
C ARG A 294 -9.92 -18.45 21.68
N ARG A 295 -10.27 -18.51 20.38
CA ARG A 295 -10.22 -17.33 19.49
C ARG A 295 -11.28 -16.29 19.82
N LEU A 296 -12.46 -16.71 20.22
CA LEU A 296 -13.52 -15.78 20.65
C LEU A 296 -13.09 -15.01 21.90
N VAL A 297 -12.53 -15.71 22.89
CA VAL A 297 -12.01 -15.08 24.12
C VAL A 297 -10.89 -14.10 23.80
N GLU A 298 -9.94 -14.47 22.94
CA GLU A 298 -8.86 -13.59 22.50
C GLU A 298 -9.39 -12.32 21.80
N LYS A 299 -10.44 -12.47 21.00
CA LYS A 299 -11.08 -11.35 20.30
C LYS A 299 -11.80 -10.41 21.25
N MET A 300 -12.56 -10.94 22.22
CA MET A 300 -13.23 -10.13 23.23
C MET A 300 -12.22 -9.37 24.10
N ALA A 301 -11.10 -10.01 24.48
CA ALA A 301 -10.03 -9.35 25.22
C ALA A 301 -9.40 -8.18 24.42
N LYS A 302 -9.23 -8.33 23.11
CA LYS A 302 -8.70 -7.26 22.23
C LYS A 302 -9.68 -6.11 22.02
N ASP A 303 -10.99 -6.39 22.01
CA ASP A 303 -12.02 -5.37 21.86
C ASP A 303 -12.16 -4.51 23.14
N ASP A 304 -11.88 -5.08 24.33
CA ASP A 304 -11.89 -4.36 25.61
C ASP A 304 -10.66 -3.43 25.81
N GLU A 305 -9.56 -3.68 25.10
CA GLU A 305 -8.34 -2.84 25.16
C GLU A 305 -8.43 -1.55 24.31
N GLN A 306 -9.41 -1.43 23.42
CA GLN A 306 -9.56 -0.32 22.47
C GLN A 306 -10.52 0.77 22.94
#